data_AF-A0A7S2I7V7-F1
#
_entry.id   AF-A0A7S2I7V7-F1
#
_cell.length_a   1.000
_cell.length_b   1.000
_cell.length_c   1.000
_cell.angle_alpha   90.00
_cell.angle_beta   90.00
_cell.angle_gamma   90.00
#
_symmetry.space_group_name_H-M   'P 1'
#
loop_
_entity.id
_entity.type
_entity.pdbx_description
1 polymer ?
#
loop_
_entity_poly.entity_id
_entity_poly.type
_entity_poly.pdbx_seq_one_letter_code
_entity_poly.pdbx_strand_id
1 'polypeptide(L)'
;MKVAACLLALAGSAAAFAPAAQQARSSTALADKPFADALGAQAPLGLFDPLGLIADGDQEKFDTLREYELKHGRVSMLAVVGYLVTAAGIRFPGAEGIPDGLKAFPALLDSRDGVNVLLQMGAFFVVAEIVNRDADWLDNEAEFVGDYRNGALDFGWDKFDDATKMKKRAIELNNGRAAMMGIWGLVTHEMMGSSLLPGGYLPGQ
;
A
#
# COMPACT_ATOMS: atom_id res chain seq x y z
N MET A 1 -28.36 32.12 66.06
CA MET A 1 -27.40 31.63 65.03
C MET A 1 -27.37 30.12 64.81
N LYS A 2 -28.11 29.26 65.55
CA LYS A 2 -28.05 27.79 65.36
C LYS A 2 -29.09 27.20 64.39
N VAL A 3 -30.18 27.92 64.10
CA VAL A 3 -31.26 27.42 63.22
C VAL A 3 -30.95 27.61 61.72
N ALA A 4 -30.19 28.66 61.36
CA ALA A 4 -29.81 28.92 59.97
C ALA A 4 -28.82 27.89 59.39
N ALA A 5 -28.00 27.26 60.23
CA ALA A 5 -27.02 26.26 59.80
C ALA A 5 -27.66 24.92 59.37
N CYS A 6 -28.83 24.58 59.92
CA CYS A 6 -29.51 23.32 59.59
C CYS A 6 -30.19 23.34 58.21
N LEU A 7 -30.67 24.51 57.76
CA LEU A 7 -31.31 24.66 56.45
C LEU A 7 -30.31 24.62 55.28
N LEU A 8 -29.08 25.11 55.50
CA LEU A 8 -27.99 25.01 54.51
C LEU A 8 -27.45 23.57 54.35
N ALA A 9 -27.49 22.76 55.42
CA ALA A 9 -27.06 21.36 55.37
C ALA A 9 -28.06 20.45 54.61
N LEU A 10 -29.35 20.79 54.63
CA LEU A 10 -30.39 20.04 53.91
C LEU A 10 -30.40 20.33 52.41
N ALA A 11 -30.03 21.54 51.98
CA ALA A 11 -29.88 21.86 50.55
C ALA A 11 -28.71 21.11 49.89
N GLY A 12 -27.64 20.80 50.64
CA GLY A 12 -26.50 20.02 50.14
C GLY A 12 -26.78 18.53 49.91
N SER A 13 -27.75 17.95 50.64
CA SER A 13 -28.05 16.51 50.55
C SER A 13 -28.89 16.12 49.33
N ALA A 14 -29.59 17.06 48.68
CA ALA A 14 -30.41 16.76 47.50
C ALA A 14 -29.58 16.70 46.20
N ALA A 15 -28.46 17.44 46.12
CA ALA A 15 -27.60 17.44 44.94
C ALA A 15 -26.70 16.20 44.83
N ALA A 16 -26.45 15.50 45.95
CA ALA A 16 -25.58 14.32 46.00
C ALA A 16 -26.25 13.03 45.48
N PHE A 17 -27.58 13.03 45.29
CA PHE A 17 -28.36 11.89 44.78
C PHE A 17 -29.03 12.16 43.43
N ALA A 18 -28.64 13.22 42.72
CA ALA A 18 -28.99 13.35 41.31
C ALA A 18 -28.23 12.27 40.52
N PRO A 19 -28.88 11.50 39.63
CA PRO A 19 -28.15 10.60 38.75
C PRO A 19 -27.18 11.48 37.96
N ALA A 20 -25.88 11.30 38.20
CA ALA A 20 -24.87 11.88 37.33
C ALA A 20 -25.27 11.44 35.92
N ALA A 21 -25.50 12.39 35.02
CA ALA A 21 -25.75 12.09 33.63
C ALA A 21 -24.53 11.32 33.15
N GLN A 22 -24.65 9.99 33.16
CA GLN A 22 -23.66 9.11 32.61
C GLN A 22 -23.73 9.45 31.14
N GLN A 23 -22.80 10.30 30.69
CA GLN A 23 -22.55 10.52 29.28
C GLN A 23 -22.44 9.11 28.73
N ALA A 24 -23.49 8.68 28.04
CA ALA A 24 -23.47 7.45 27.32
C ALA A 24 -22.26 7.62 26.41
N ARG A 25 -21.17 6.93 26.72
CA ARG A 25 -20.16 6.66 25.71
C ARG A 25 -20.95 5.88 24.69
N SER A 26 -21.37 6.58 23.65
CA SER A 26 -21.97 5.96 22.49
C SER A 26 -20.94 4.92 22.08
N SER A 27 -21.24 3.65 22.31
CA SER A 27 -20.44 2.58 21.75
C SER A 27 -20.54 2.79 20.24
N THR A 28 -19.47 3.24 19.61
CA THR A 28 -19.32 3.41 18.17
C THR A 28 -19.27 2.06 17.46
N ALA A 29 -20.12 1.11 17.87
CA ALA A 29 -20.35 -0.14 17.18
C ALA A 29 -21.02 0.08 15.79
N LEU A 30 -21.47 1.31 15.53
CA LEU A 30 -21.88 1.84 14.23
C LEU A 30 -21.29 3.24 14.03
N ALA A 31 -20.00 3.44 14.29
CA ALA A 31 -19.33 4.48 13.52
C ALA A 31 -19.47 4.04 12.06
N ASP A 32 -20.16 4.84 11.23
CA ASP A 32 -20.02 4.76 9.78
C ASP A 32 -18.52 4.60 9.55
N LYS A 33 -18.08 3.42 9.13
CA LYS A 33 -16.66 3.19 8.89
C LYS A 33 -16.32 4.12 7.74
N PRO A 34 -15.58 5.23 7.97
CA PRO A 34 -15.24 6.10 6.88
C PRO A 34 -14.52 5.23 5.83
N PHE A 35 -14.92 5.35 4.56
CA PHE A 35 -14.36 4.57 3.45
C PHE A 35 -14.77 3.09 3.35
N ALA A 36 -15.89 2.66 3.96
CA ALA A 36 -16.40 1.28 3.82
C ALA A 36 -16.64 0.85 2.35
N ASP A 37 -17.09 1.78 1.50
CA ASP A 37 -17.33 1.56 0.07
C ASP A 37 -16.15 1.96 -0.82
N ALA A 38 -15.01 2.34 -0.22
CA ALA A 38 -13.85 2.77 -0.98
C ALA A 38 -13.23 1.60 -1.75
N LEU A 39 -12.61 1.94 -2.89
CA LEU A 39 -11.86 1.01 -3.73
C LEU A 39 -10.91 0.17 -2.85
N GLY A 40 -10.95 -1.16 -2.95
CA GLY A 40 -10.09 -2.06 -2.18
C GLY A 40 -10.71 -2.67 -0.93
N ALA A 41 -11.86 -2.17 -0.45
CA ALA A 41 -12.69 -2.90 0.50
C ALA A 41 -13.45 -4.00 -0.26
N GLN A 42 -12.98 -5.25 -0.17
CA GLN A 42 -13.55 -6.39 -0.90
C GLN A 42 -13.74 -7.58 0.03
N ALA A 43 -14.72 -8.42 -0.27
CA ALA A 43 -14.89 -9.69 0.42
C ALA A 43 -13.62 -10.55 0.27
N PRO A 44 -13.20 -11.33 1.29
CA PRO A 44 -13.94 -11.68 2.52
C PRO A 44 -13.80 -10.70 3.69
N LEU A 45 -12.83 -9.78 3.68
CA LEU A 45 -12.49 -8.95 4.84
C LEU A 45 -13.17 -7.57 4.87
N GLY A 46 -13.63 -7.07 3.72
CA GLY A 46 -14.18 -5.71 3.62
C GLY A 46 -13.12 -4.65 3.95
N LEU A 47 -13.50 -3.59 4.66
CA LEU A 47 -12.55 -2.59 5.16
C LEU A 47 -11.73 -3.17 6.32
N PHE A 48 -10.46 -3.47 6.05
CA PHE A 48 -9.50 -4.04 7.00
C PHE A 48 -8.53 -2.97 7.51
N ASP A 49 -8.86 -2.35 8.65
CA ASP A 49 -7.97 -1.45 9.38
C ASP A 49 -7.95 -1.83 10.88
N PRO A 50 -7.07 -2.76 11.30
CA PRO A 50 -6.96 -3.16 12.70
C PRO A 50 -6.23 -2.14 13.57
N LEU A 51 -5.48 -1.22 12.97
CA LEU A 51 -4.66 -0.23 13.69
C LEU A 51 -5.35 1.15 13.80
N GLY A 52 -6.51 1.34 13.17
CA GLY A 52 -7.27 2.58 13.21
C GLY A 52 -6.57 3.73 12.48
N LEU A 53 -5.76 3.44 11.47
CA LEU A 53 -5.01 4.46 10.71
C LEU A 53 -5.92 5.45 9.99
N ILE A 54 -7.13 5.02 9.62
CA ILE A 54 -8.13 5.82 8.89
C ILE A 54 -9.34 6.17 9.75
N ALA A 55 -9.28 5.90 11.06
CA ALA A 55 -10.38 6.16 12.00
C ALA A 55 -10.72 7.66 12.14
N ASP A 56 -9.73 8.53 11.87
CA ASP A 56 -9.87 9.99 11.94
C ASP A 56 -10.72 10.57 10.78
N GLY A 57 -11.01 9.76 9.74
CA GLY A 57 -11.83 10.17 8.58
C GLY A 57 -11.18 11.19 7.64
N ASP A 58 -9.88 11.45 7.79
CA ASP A 58 -9.14 12.38 6.93
C ASP A 58 -8.93 11.82 5.53
N GLN A 59 -9.53 12.48 4.54
CA GLN A 59 -9.49 12.10 3.12
C GLN A 59 -8.09 12.23 2.53
N GLU A 60 -7.34 13.28 2.88
CA GLU A 60 -6.00 13.52 2.31
C GLU A 60 -5.02 12.42 2.76
N LYS A 61 -5.11 12.05 4.04
CA LYS A 61 -4.37 10.92 4.59
C LYS A 61 -4.76 9.60 3.92
N PHE A 62 -6.05 9.37 3.66
CA PHE A 62 -6.51 8.17 2.97
C PHE A 62 -5.96 8.08 1.54
N ASP A 63 -6.00 9.18 0.78
CA ASP A 63 -5.51 9.23 -0.60
C ASP A 63 -3.99 9.03 -0.66
N THR A 64 -3.25 9.63 0.28
CA THR A 64 -1.80 9.43 0.43
C THR A 64 -1.47 7.97 0.73
N LEU A 65 -2.17 7.35 1.70
CA LEU A 65 -1.97 5.93 2.04
C LEU A 65 -2.30 5.02 0.86
N ARG A 66 -3.34 5.35 0.09
CA ARG A 66 -3.71 4.62 -1.12
C ARG A 66 -2.66 4.74 -2.20
N GLU A 67 -2.07 5.91 -2.40
CA GLU A 67 -0.97 6.09 -3.35
C GLU A 67 0.22 5.22 -2.98
N TYR A 68 0.60 5.21 -1.70
CA TYR A 68 1.69 4.36 -1.22
C TYR A 68 1.38 2.88 -1.41
N GLU A 69 0.16 2.44 -1.08
CA GLU A 69 -0.29 1.06 -1.30
C GLU A 69 -0.16 0.66 -2.78
N LEU A 70 -0.60 1.52 -3.68
CA LEU A 70 -0.56 1.27 -5.12
C LEU A 70 0.88 1.23 -5.66
N LYS A 71 1.75 2.16 -5.24
CA LYS A 71 3.18 2.18 -5.60
C LYS A 71 3.89 0.90 -5.16
N HIS A 72 3.74 0.50 -3.89
CA HIS A 72 4.34 -0.73 -3.39
C HIS A 72 3.77 -1.96 -4.09
N GLY A 73 2.47 -1.96 -4.42
CA GLY A 73 1.81 -3.07 -5.10
C GLY A 73 2.35 -3.26 -6.52
N ARG A 74 2.49 -2.18 -7.29
CA ARG A 74 3.05 -2.20 -8.64
C ARG A 74 4.50 -2.67 -8.65
N VAL A 75 5.33 -2.13 -7.76
CA VAL A 75 6.74 -2.55 -7.63
C VAL A 75 6.81 -4.04 -7.28
N SER A 76 5.97 -4.51 -6.36
CA SER A 76 5.93 -5.93 -5.96
C SER A 76 5.46 -6.84 -7.10
N MET A 77 4.46 -6.43 -7.89
CA MET A 77 4.01 -7.19 -9.05
C MET A 77 5.13 -7.36 -10.09
N LEU A 78 5.86 -6.28 -10.40
CA LEU A 78 7.01 -6.34 -11.29
C LEU A 78 8.14 -7.19 -10.71
N ALA A 79 8.39 -7.11 -9.40
CA ALA A 79 9.40 -7.90 -8.71
C ALA A 79 9.11 -9.40 -8.76
N VAL A 80 7.87 -9.83 -8.51
CA VAL A 80 7.47 -11.25 -8.59
C VAL A 80 7.65 -11.79 -10.00
N VAL A 81 7.14 -11.07 -11.02
CA VAL A 81 7.30 -11.50 -12.42
C VAL A 81 8.78 -11.55 -12.81
N GLY A 82 9.55 -10.51 -12.45
CA GLY A 82 10.99 -10.46 -12.70
C GLY A 82 11.72 -11.66 -12.10
N TYR A 83 11.48 -11.94 -10.81
CA TYR A 83 12.09 -13.05 -10.09
C TYR A 83 11.78 -14.42 -10.73
N LEU A 84 10.52 -14.65 -11.11
CA LEU A 84 10.09 -15.89 -11.74
C LEU A 84 10.67 -16.06 -13.16
N VAL A 85 10.72 -14.98 -13.95
CA VAL A 85 11.31 -15.00 -15.30
C VAL A 85 12.81 -15.26 -15.23
N THR A 86 13.53 -14.65 -14.30
CA THR A 86 14.96 -14.92 -14.10
C THR A 86 15.19 -16.34 -13.62
N ALA A 87 14.38 -16.83 -12.66
CA ALA A 87 14.46 -18.21 -12.17
C ALA A 87 14.15 -19.25 -13.25
N ALA A 88 13.32 -18.92 -14.25
CA ALA A 88 13.08 -19.76 -15.42
C ALA A 88 14.25 -19.82 -16.41
N GLY A 89 15.33 -19.06 -16.17
CA GLY A 89 16.52 -18.99 -17.02
C GLY A 89 16.34 -18.10 -18.26
N ILE A 90 15.28 -17.30 -18.33
CA ILE A 90 15.05 -16.39 -19.46
C ILE A 90 15.89 -15.14 -19.23
N ARG A 91 17.02 -15.03 -19.93
CA ARG A 91 17.94 -13.90 -19.84
C ARG A 91 18.05 -13.17 -21.17
N PHE A 92 18.34 -11.87 -21.09
CA PHE A 92 18.70 -11.09 -22.26
C PHE A 92 20.08 -11.51 -22.77
N PRO A 93 20.31 -11.47 -24.10
CA PRO A 93 21.62 -11.75 -24.66
C PRO A 93 22.65 -10.77 -24.07
N GLY A 94 23.70 -11.30 -23.45
CA GLY A 94 24.72 -10.53 -22.73
C GLY A 94 24.54 -10.46 -21.20
N ALA A 95 23.43 -10.98 -20.65
CA ALA A 95 23.14 -11.04 -19.21
C ALA A 95 23.16 -12.48 -18.65
N GLU A 96 23.72 -13.44 -19.40
CA GLU A 96 23.71 -14.87 -19.08
C GLU A 96 24.60 -15.23 -17.89
N GLY A 97 25.66 -14.44 -17.62
CA GLY A 97 26.59 -14.68 -16.52
C GLY A 97 26.17 -14.12 -15.15
N ILE A 98 25.02 -13.46 -15.06
CA ILE A 98 24.56 -12.83 -13.80
C ILE A 98 23.80 -13.89 -12.98
N PRO A 99 24.17 -14.15 -11.71
CA PRO A 99 23.46 -15.11 -10.86
C PRO A 99 22.01 -14.67 -10.58
N ASP A 100 21.13 -15.63 -10.32
CA ASP A 100 19.72 -15.37 -9.99
C ASP A 100 19.53 -14.87 -8.56
N GLY A 101 18.38 -14.23 -8.31
CA GLY A 101 17.95 -13.79 -6.99
C GLY A 101 18.75 -12.62 -6.42
N LEU A 102 18.88 -12.56 -5.10
CA LEU A 102 19.58 -11.51 -4.39
C LEU A 102 21.08 -11.47 -4.70
N LYS A 103 21.66 -12.58 -5.17
CA LYS A 103 23.07 -12.65 -5.61
C LYS A 103 23.34 -11.86 -6.88
N ALA A 104 22.30 -11.49 -7.65
CA ALA A 104 22.44 -10.63 -8.81
C ALA A 104 23.00 -9.25 -8.44
N PHE A 105 22.59 -8.69 -7.29
CA PHE A 105 23.02 -7.35 -6.86
C PHE A 105 24.53 -7.23 -6.58
N PRO A 106 25.18 -8.10 -5.77
CA PRO A 106 26.61 -8.04 -5.59
C PRO A 106 27.36 -8.30 -6.89
N ALA A 107 26.89 -9.24 -7.73
CA ALA A 107 27.52 -9.50 -9.03
C ALA A 107 27.47 -8.30 -9.99
N LEU A 108 26.39 -7.50 -9.94
CA LEU A 108 26.27 -6.26 -10.70
C LEU A 108 27.16 -5.14 -10.14
N LEU A 109 27.37 -5.08 -8.83
CA LEU A 109 28.24 -4.07 -8.20
C LEU A 109 29.73 -4.34 -8.44
N ASP A 110 30.12 -5.60 -8.61
CA ASP A 110 31.52 -5.99 -8.85
C ASP A 110 31.99 -5.66 -10.28
N SER A 111 31.07 -5.55 -11.24
CA SER A 111 31.39 -5.22 -12.64
C SER A 111 31.18 -3.74 -12.95
N ARG A 112 32.13 -3.11 -13.67
CA ARG A 112 31.97 -1.72 -14.14
C ARG A 112 30.73 -1.55 -15.01
N ASP A 113 30.43 -2.52 -15.85
CA ASP A 113 29.24 -2.48 -16.70
C ASP A 113 27.96 -2.63 -15.87
N GLY A 114 27.98 -3.48 -14.85
CA GLY A 114 26.86 -3.65 -13.92
C GLY A 114 26.59 -2.38 -13.09
N VAL A 115 27.64 -1.70 -12.62
CA VAL A 115 27.51 -0.41 -11.91
C VAL A 115 26.93 0.67 -12.82
N ASN A 116 27.34 0.72 -14.10
CA ASN A 116 26.77 1.66 -15.07
C ASN A 116 25.27 1.40 -15.30
N VAL A 117 24.86 0.12 -15.40
CA VAL A 117 23.44 -0.26 -15.53
C VAL A 117 22.67 0.14 -14.28
N LEU A 118 23.18 -0.14 -13.08
CA LEU A 118 22.54 0.25 -11.82
C LEU A 118 22.40 1.77 -11.69
N LEU A 119 23.41 2.53 -12.11
CA LEU A 119 23.38 3.99 -12.10
C LEU A 119 22.35 4.54 -13.10
N GLN A 120 22.27 3.98 -14.31
CA GLN A 120 21.25 4.34 -15.30
C GLN A 120 19.84 4.01 -14.81
N MET A 121 19.64 2.84 -14.19
CA MET A 121 18.37 2.44 -13.59
C MET A 121 17.99 3.39 -12.44
N GLY A 122 18.93 3.70 -11.55
CA GLY A 122 18.72 4.65 -10.45
C GLY A 122 18.37 6.05 -10.96
N ALA A 123 19.11 6.56 -11.95
CA ALA A 123 18.82 7.84 -12.57
C ALA A 123 17.44 7.86 -13.24
N PHE A 124 17.07 6.78 -13.94
CA PHE A 124 15.75 6.64 -14.54
C PHE A 124 14.64 6.65 -13.48
N PHE A 125 14.77 5.89 -12.40
CA PHE A 125 13.77 5.87 -11.34
C PHE A 125 13.65 7.23 -10.62
N VAL A 126 14.77 7.92 -10.37
CA VAL A 126 14.74 9.26 -9.76
C VAL A 126 14.03 10.25 -10.67
N VAL A 127 14.36 10.27 -11.97
CA VAL A 127 13.69 11.15 -12.93
C VAL A 127 12.20 10.79 -13.06
N ALA A 128 11.88 9.51 -13.17
CA ALA A 128 10.51 9.04 -13.24
C ALA A 128 9.72 9.40 -11.98
N GLU A 129 10.31 9.30 -10.78
CA GLU A 129 9.65 9.69 -9.54
C GLU A 129 9.41 11.20 -9.47
N ILE A 130 10.39 12.02 -9.86
CA ILE A 130 10.23 13.49 -9.89
C ILE A 130 9.11 13.90 -10.85
N VAL A 131 9.10 13.33 -12.05
CA VAL A 131 8.09 13.63 -13.07
C VAL A 131 6.68 13.19 -12.62
N ASN A 132 6.58 12.05 -11.92
CA ASN A 132 5.30 11.48 -11.52
C ASN A 132 4.77 11.97 -10.17
N ARG A 133 5.59 12.60 -9.32
CA ARG A 133 5.20 13.08 -7.98
C ARG A 133 4.82 14.56 -7.98
N ASP A 134 5.63 15.43 -8.59
CA ASP A 134 5.55 16.89 -8.40
C ASP A 134 5.80 17.69 -9.69
N ALA A 135 5.52 17.15 -10.87
CA ALA A 135 5.59 17.96 -12.08
C ALA A 135 4.35 18.87 -12.18
N ASP A 136 4.27 19.88 -11.31
CA ASP A 136 3.34 21.03 -11.43
C ASP A 136 3.50 21.76 -12.78
N TRP A 137 4.61 21.52 -13.48
CA TRP A 137 4.93 22.06 -14.80
C TRP A 137 4.48 21.17 -15.97
N LEU A 138 3.97 19.96 -15.71
CA LEU A 138 3.25 19.15 -16.68
C LEU A 138 1.77 19.29 -16.35
N ASP A 139 0.93 19.65 -17.32
CA ASP A 139 -0.54 19.56 -17.20
C ASP A 139 -0.94 18.08 -17.05
N ASN A 140 -0.70 17.52 -15.86
CA ASN A 140 -1.02 16.16 -15.51
C ASN A 140 -2.51 16.10 -15.21
N GLU A 141 -3.31 15.81 -16.23
CA GLU A 141 -4.73 15.45 -16.07
C GLU A 141 -4.85 14.04 -15.45
N ALA A 142 -4.46 13.90 -14.18
CA ALA A 142 -4.63 12.65 -13.45
C ALA A 142 -6.12 12.48 -13.07
N GLU A 143 -6.83 11.60 -13.79
CA GLU A 143 -8.24 11.24 -13.49
C GLU A 143 -8.36 10.54 -12.11
N PHE A 144 -7.25 9.95 -11.61
CA PHE A 144 -7.19 9.29 -10.30
C PHE A 144 -5.76 9.21 -9.74
N VAL A 145 -5.66 8.99 -8.41
CA VAL A 145 -4.40 8.74 -7.69
C VAL A 145 -3.64 7.55 -8.32
N GLY A 146 -2.46 7.84 -8.89
CA GLY A 146 -1.60 6.84 -9.55
C GLY A 146 -1.83 6.64 -11.04
N ASP A 147 -2.50 7.58 -11.72
CA ASP A 147 -2.54 7.62 -13.17
C ASP A 147 -1.30 8.29 -13.76
N TYR A 148 -0.33 7.48 -14.22
CA TYR A 148 0.91 7.96 -14.84
C TYR A 148 0.85 7.97 -16.37
N ARG A 149 -0.35 7.85 -16.97
CA ARG A 149 -0.50 7.81 -18.42
C ARG A 149 -0.35 9.19 -19.06
N ASN A 150 -0.49 10.27 -18.27
CA ASN A 150 -0.31 11.67 -18.68
C ASN A 150 -0.96 11.99 -20.05
N GLY A 151 -2.15 11.43 -20.32
CA GLY A 151 -2.87 11.55 -21.59
C GLY A 151 -2.19 10.97 -22.85
N ALA A 152 -0.96 10.45 -22.75
CA ALA A 152 -0.13 10.08 -23.89
C ALA A 152 -0.29 8.61 -24.34
N LEU A 153 -0.75 7.73 -23.45
CA LEU A 153 -0.90 6.29 -23.70
C LEU A 153 -2.31 5.81 -23.34
N ASP A 154 -3.27 6.03 -24.24
CA ASP A 154 -4.60 5.42 -24.13
C ASP A 154 -4.59 3.99 -24.68
N PHE A 155 -4.38 3.00 -23.81
CA PHE A 155 -4.59 1.57 -24.13
C PHE A 155 -6.09 1.21 -24.20
N GLY A 156 -6.93 2.12 -24.72
CA GLY A 156 -8.38 2.00 -24.77
C GLY A 156 -9.04 2.08 -23.39
N TRP A 157 -8.40 2.72 -22.43
CA TRP A 157 -8.91 2.93 -21.08
C TRP A 157 -10.15 3.83 -21.07
N ASP A 158 -10.16 4.84 -21.93
CA ASP A 158 -11.23 5.82 -22.02
C ASP A 158 -12.51 5.23 -22.64
N LYS A 159 -12.42 4.04 -23.22
CA LYS A 159 -13.54 3.30 -23.79
C LYS A 159 -14.25 2.38 -22.79
N PHE A 160 -13.72 2.22 -21.57
CA PHE A 160 -14.35 1.37 -20.56
C PHE A 160 -15.38 2.16 -19.74
N ASP A 161 -16.48 1.48 -19.41
CA ASP A 161 -17.47 1.94 -18.45
C ASP A 161 -16.88 2.10 -17.04
N ASP A 162 -17.44 3.02 -16.25
CA ASP A 162 -16.92 3.39 -14.93
C ASP A 162 -16.94 2.21 -13.94
N ALA A 163 -17.96 1.35 -14.02
CA ALA A 163 -18.01 0.12 -13.24
C ALA A 163 -16.87 -0.85 -13.60
N THR A 164 -16.48 -0.90 -14.87
CA THR A 164 -15.37 -1.73 -15.34
C THR A 164 -14.03 -1.14 -14.90
N LYS A 165 -13.87 0.18 -14.96
CA LYS A 165 -12.68 0.88 -14.44
C LYS A 165 -12.49 0.57 -12.95
N MET A 166 -13.54 0.68 -12.15
CA MET A 166 -13.50 0.37 -10.71
C MET A 166 -13.13 -1.09 -10.44
N LYS A 167 -13.72 -2.05 -11.19
CA LYS A 167 -13.37 -3.47 -11.07
C LYS A 167 -11.90 -3.73 -11.42
N LYS A 168 -11.37 -3.14 -12.49
CA LYS A 168 -9.97 -3.33 -12.89
C LYS A 168 -8.99 -2.76 -11.87
N ARG A 169 -9.29 -1.58 -11.32
CA ARG A 169 -8.49 -0.98 -10.24
C ARG A 169 -8.53 -1.83 -8.97
N ALA A 170 -9.69 -2.43 -8.67
CA ALA A 170 -9.85 -3.39 -7.57
C ALA A 170 -8.99 -4.66 -7.78
N ILE A 171 -8.92 -5.16 -9.01
CA ILE A 171 -8.06 -6.29 -9.38
C ILE A 171 -6.58 -5.93 -9.24
N GLU A 172 -6.18 -4.76 -9.75
CA GLU A 172 -4.81 -4.25 -9.63
C GLU A 172 -4.36 -4.18 -8.16
N LEU A 173 -5.20 -3.59 -7.30
CA LEU A 173 -4.88 -3.43 -5.89
C LEU A 173 -4.74 -4.79 -5.18
N ASN A 174 -5.64 -5.74 -5.43
CA ASN A 174 -5.58 -7.06 -4.82
C ASN A 174 -4.39 -7.89 -5.31
N ASN A 175 -4.08 -7.82 -6.61
CA ASN A 175 -2.88 -8.46 -7.16
C ASN A 175 -1.62 -7.81 -6.57
N GLY A 176 -1.62 -6.50 -6.37
CA GLY A 176 -0.56 -5.78 -5.66
C GLY A 176 -0.36 -6.29 -4.23
N ARG A 177 -1.44 -6.39 -3.45
CA ARG A 177 -1.40 -6.93 -2.07
C ARG A 177 -0.88 -8.37 -2.02
N ALA A 178 -1.35 -9.22 -2.93
CA ALA A 178 -0.87 -10.60 -3.03
C ALA A 178 0.60 -10.66 -3.45
N ALA A 179 1.02 -9.81 -4.39
CA ALA A 179 2.40 -9.76 -4.86
C ALA A 179 3.38 -9.27 -3.77
N MET A 180 2.98 -8.32 -2.92
CA MET A 180 3.78 -7.89 -1.77
C MET A 180 4.10 -9.08 -0.84
N MET A 181 3.10 -9.92 -0.53
CA MET A 181 3.31 -11.12 0.27
C MET A 181 4.12 -12.19 -0.48
N GLY A 182 3.90 -12.30 -1.80
CA GLY A 182 4.63 -13.23 -2.67
C GLY A 182 6.12 -12.94 -2.73
N ILE A 183 6.52 -11.69 -3.00
CA ILE A 183 7.93 -11.32 -3.06
C ILE A 183 8.60 -11.41 -1.68
N TRP A 184 7.90 -11.05 -0.61
CA TRP A 184 8.39 -11.24 0.75
C TRP A 184 8.66 -12.72 1.05
N GLY A 185 7.76 -13.61 0.64
CA GLY A 185 7.97 -15.06 0.72
C GLY A 185 9.20 -15.51 -0.06
N LEU A 186 9.33 -15.12 -1.33
CA LEU A 186 10.47 -15.51 -2.16
C LEU A 186 11.80 -15.05 -1.57
N VAL A 187 11.89 -13.79 -1.12
CA VAL A 187 13.10 -13.21 -0.51
C VAL A 187 13.47 -13.91 0.80
N THR A 188 12.50 -14.11 1.69
CA THR A 188 12.76 -14.76 2.99
C THR A 188 13.18 -16.21 2.82
N HIS A 189 12.53 -16.96 1.91
CA HIS A 189 12.88 -18.35 1.65
C HIS A 189 14.24 -18.50 0.94
N GLU A 190 14.62 -17.57 0.08
CA GLU A 190 15.97 -17.49 -0.48
C GLU A 190 17.02 -17.26 0.62
N MET A 191 16.77 -16.32 1.54
CA MET A 191 17.67 -16.06 2.67
C MET A 191 17.80 -17.26 3.63
N MET A 192 16.70 -18.02 3.81
CA MET A 192 16.70 -19.24 4.62
C MET A 192 17.30 -20.46 3.90
N GLY A 193 17.61 -20.36 2.61
CA GLY A 193 18.13 -21.47 1.80
C GLY A 193 17.11 -22.59 1.58
N SER A 194 15.80 -22.29 1.68
CA SER A 194 14.72 -23.24 1.46
C SER A 194 14.02 -22.93 0.14
N SER A 195 13.93 -23.91 -0.77
CA SER A 195 13.32 -23.65 -2.09
C SER A 195 11.79 -23.70 -2.02
N LEU A 196 11.15 -22.64 -2.51
CA LEU A 196 9.71 -22.59 -2.79
C LEU A 196 9.39 -22.96 -4.24
N LEU A 197 10.38 -22.95 -5.14
CA LEU A 197 10.16 -23.12 -6.57
C LEU A 197 10.10 -24.61 -6.94
N PRO A 198 9.28 -24.99 -7.94
CA PRO A 198 9.17 -26.37 -8.39
C PRO A 198 10.56 -26.92 -8.75
N GLY A 199 10.89 -28.10 -8.21
CA GLY A 199 12.19 -28.75 -8.46
C GLY A 199 13.30 -28.40 -7.49
N GLY A 200 13.02 -27.66 -6.40
CA GLY A 200 14.03 -27.36 -5.38
C GLY A 200 15.03 -26.29 -5.80
N TYR A 201 14.69 -25.49 -6.82
CA TYR A 201 15.55 -24.44 -7.35
C TYR A 201 15.82 -23.37 -6.28
N LEU A 202 17.09 -23.14 -6.00
CA LEU A 202 17.60 -22.05 -5.17
C LEU A 202 18.41 -21.11 -6.06
N PRO A 203 18.05 -19.82 -6.14
CA PRO A 203 18.80 -18.86 -6.93
C PRO A 203 20.28 -18.84 -6.52
N GLY A 204 21.16 -19.08 -7.49
CA GLY A 204 22.61 -19.01 -7.32
C GLY A 204 23.24 -20.09 -6.43
N GLN A 205 22.67 -21.30 -6.36
CA GLN A 205 23.44 -22.51 -6.05
C GLN A 205 23.97 -23.16 -7.32
#